data_AF-A0A7J8DCQ0-F1
#
_entry.id   AF-A0A7J8DCQ0-F1
#
_cell.length_a   1.000
_cell.length_b   1.000
_cell.length_c   1.000
_cell.angle_alpha   90.00
_cell.angle_beta   90.00
_cell.angle_gamma   90.00
#
_symmetry.space_group_name_H-M   'P 1'
#
loop_
_entity.id
_entity.type
_entity.pdbx_description
1 polymer ?
#
loop_
_entity_poly.entity_id
_entity_poly.type
_entity_poly.pdbx_seq_one_letter_code
_entity_poly.pdbx_strand_id
1 'polypeptide(L)'
;MGSKKKEIALQVNISTQELWEEMLSSKGLTVVDVYQGWCGPCKPVVSLFQKMRIEVGLDLLHFALAEADCLDVLEKYRGRCEPTFLFYAGGQLVAVVRGANAPLLQKTILDQLEAERKVLAEGRERNVIEDEALSGEDECFPHEKDDGEDEDMVSSEKTCTLAIIKPDAVAHGKTEEIIMKEAFEKLVHHMCSGPSHLLILTRTEDTEDVFAAWRTLMGPCDPNVARREQPDSLRAQYGTEMPFNAVHGSRDGEDAGRELALLFPSFKFSDKVPEASLDHEEE
;
A
#
# COMPACT_ATOMS: atom_id res chain seq x y z
N MET A 1 33.86 -34.66 12.89
CA MET A 1 33.36 -33.74 11.83
C MET A 1 32.07 -33.14 12.36
N GLY A 2 32.10 -31.89 12.81
CA GLY A 2 30.91 -31.21 13.32
C GLY A 2 30.07 -30.73 12.14
N SER A 3 28.88 -31.29 11.97
CA SER A 3 27.90 -30.80 11.00
C SER A 3 27.63 -29.32 11.29
N LYS A 4 28.00 -28.44 10.35
CA LYS A 4 27.65 -27.02 10.40
C LYS A 4 26.12 -26.93 10.40
N LYS A 5 25.53 -26.57 11.55
CA LYS A 5 24.16 -26.04 11.60
C LYS A 5 24.13 -24.85 10.63
N LYS A 6 23.49 -25.02 9.47
CA LYS A 6 23.09 -23.87 8.64
C LYS A 6 22.18 -23.02 9.53
N GLU A 7 22.58 -21.78 9.80
CA GLU A 7 21.62 -20.77 10.24
C GLU A 7 20.51 -20.76 9.21
N ILE A 8 19.31 -21.15 9.65
CA ILE A 8 18.13 -21.11 8.79
C ILE A 8 17.81 -19.64 8.63
N ALA A 9 18.08 -19.08 7.45
CA ALA A 9 17.58 -17.76 7.09
C ALA A 9 16.07 -17.74 7.38
N LEU A 10 15.63 -16.79 8.20
CA LEU A 10 14.26 -16.78 8.74
C LEU A 10 13.22 -16.50 7.64
N GLN A 11 13.67 -15.86 6.56
CA GLN A 11 12.93 -15.57 5.35
C GLN A 11 13.80 -15.90 4.14
N VAL A 12 13.21 -16.45 3.09
CA VAL A 12 13.88 -16.69 1.81
C VAL A 12 13.60 -15.50 0.90
N ASN A 13 14.65 -14.87 0.37
CA ASN A 13 14.48 -13.83 -0.65
C ASN A 13 14.31 -14.50 -2.01
N ILE A 14 13.17 -14.26 -2.64
CA ILE A 14 12.80 -14.74 -3.97
C ILE A 14 13.08 -13.63 -4.98
N SER A 15 14.13 -13.85 -5.76
CA SER A 15 14.54 -12.95 -6.86
C SER A 15 14.48 -13.61 -8.24
N THR A 16 14.14 -14.90 -8.32
CA THR A 16 14.00 -15.63 -9.60
C THR A 16 12.75 -16.50 -9.62
N GLN A 17 12.26 -16.80 -10.82
CA GLN A 17 11.06 -17.61 -11.06
C GLN A 17 11.25 -19.06 -10.56
N GLU A 18 12.45 -19.63 -10.67
CA GLU A 18 12.73 -20.99 -10.20
C GLU A 18 12.59 -21.08 -8.68
N LEU A 19 13.08 -20.06 -7.96
CA LEU A 19 12.97 -20.01 -6.51
C LEU A 19 11.52 -19.76 -6.06
N TRP A 20 10.75 -19.02 -6.85
CA TRP A 20 9.31 -18.87 -6.65
C TRP A 20 8.59 -20.23 -6.69
N GLU A 21 8.83 -21.01 -7.75
CA GLU A 21 8.23 -22.34 -7.93
C GLU A 21 8.67 -23.34 -6.84
N GLU A 22 9.95 -23.31 -6.44
CA GLU A 22 10.47 -24.11 -5.33
C GLU A 22 9.77 -23.78 -4.00
N MET A 23 9.60 -22.49 -3.71
CA MET A 23 8.93 -22.03 -2.49
C MET A 23 7.44 -22.37 -2.47
N LEU A 24 6.75 -22.32 -3.62
CA LEU A 24 5.35 -22.72 -3.74
C LEU A 24 5.15 -24.23 -3.66
N SER A 25 6.16 -25.01 -4.04
CA SER A 25 6.17 -26.48 -3.93
C SER A 25 6.43 -26.97 -2.51
N SER A 26 6.81 -26.06 -1.60
CA SER A 26 7.08 -26.41 -0.21
C SER A 26 5.81 -26.84 0.52
N LYS A 27 5.93 -27.86 1.37
CA LYS A 27 4.80 -28.38 2.14
C LYS A 27 4.42 -27.40 3.26
N GLY A 28 3.14 -27.06 3.35
CA GLY A 28 2.59 -26.18 4.37
C GLY A 28 2.09 -24.86 3.79
N LEU A 29 2.08 -23.83 4.64
CA LEU A 29 1.67 -22.47 4.31
C LEU A 29 2.91 -21.61 4.04
N THR A 30 2.98 -21.02 2.86
CA THR A 30 4.01 -20.06 2.46
C THR A 30 3.40 -18.66 2.46
N VAL A 31 3.95 -17.77 3.29
CA VAL A 31 3.56 -16.36 3.36
C VAL A 31 4.63 -15.54 2.65
N VAL A 32 4.22 -14.81 1.61
CA VAL A 32 5.11 -14.00 0.76
C VAL A 32 4.84 -12.52 1.04
N ASP A 33 5.84 -11.82 1.55
CA ASP A 33 5.88 -10.35 1.61
C ASP A 33 6.33 -9.81 0.25
N VAL A 34 5.39 -9.25 -0.51
CA VAL A 34 5.65 -8.65 -1.82
C VAL A 34 6.06 -7.20 -1.62
N TYR A 35 7.27 -6.87 -2.06
CA TYR A 35 7.83 -5.53 -1.97
C TYR A 35 8.37 -5.05 -3.31
N GLN A 36 8.50 -3.73 -3.46
CA GLN A 36 9.13 -3.11 -4.62
C GLN A 36 10.60 -2.82 -4.30
N GLY A 37 11.50 -2.93 -5.28
CA GLY A 37 12.95 -2.76 -5.05
C GLY A 37 13.31 -1.40 -4.42
N TRP A 38 12.50 -0.37 -4.66
CA TRP A 38 12.69 0.98 -4.12
C TRP A 38 12.18 1.18 -2.68
N CYS A 39 11.22 0.39 -2.22
CA CYS A 39 10.67 0.47 -0.84
C CYS A 39 11.38 -0.50 0.12
N GLY A 40 11.88 -1.62 -0.42
CA GLY A 40 12.39 -2.73 0.37
C GLY A 40 11.30 -3.44 1.18
N PRO A 41 11.63 -4.58 1.82
CA PRO A 41 10.66 -5.40 2.54
C PRO A 41 10.15 -4.73 3.82
N CYS A 42 8.97 -5.12 4.26
CA CYS A 42 8.31 -4.53 5.42
C CYS A 42 9.05 -4.92 6.72
N LYS A 43 9.91 -4.04 7.24
CA LYS A 43 10.70 -4.31 8.46
C LYS A 43 9.85 -4.61 9.71
N PRO A 44 8.70 -3.93 9.96
CA PRO A 44 7.88 -4.20 11.15
C PRO A 44 7.38 -5.64 11.28
N VAL A 45 7.00 -6.28 10.16
CA VAL A 45 6.40 -7.64 10.19
C VAL A 45 7.42 -8.76 10.39
N VAL A 46 8.72 -8.50 10.19
CA VAL A 46 9.79 -9.48 10.39
C VAL A 46 9.75 -10.03 11.83
N SER A 47 9.53 -9.15 12.81
CA SER A 47 9.43 -9.53 14.23
C SER A 47 8.21 -10.41 14.53
N LEU A 48 7.08 -10.12 13.89
CA LEU A 48 5.85 -10.92 14.00
C LEU A 48 6.06 -12.31 13.39
N PHE A 49 6.64 -12.39 12.21
CA PHE A 49 6.92 -13.66 11.54
C PHE A 49 7.87 -14.54 12.33
N GLN A 50 8.92 -13.96 12.92
CA GLN A 50 9.82 -14.67 13.83
C GLN A 50 9.06 -15.28 15.01
N LYS A 51 8.19 -14.50 15.66
CA LYS A 51 7.38 -14.97 16.77
C LYS A 51 6.44 -16.10 16.35
N MET A 52 5.70 -15.92 15.26
CA MET A 52 4.75 -16.90 14.71
C MET A 52 5.44 -18.21 14.35
N ARG A 53 6.63 -18.14 13.75
CA ARG A 53 7.41 -19.33 13.38
C ARG A 53 7.83 -20.15 14.61
N ILE A 54 8.18 -19.48 15.71
CA ILE A 54 8.57 -20.13 16.97
C ILE A 54 7.35 -20.78 17.65
N GLU A 55 6.20 -20.10 17.64
CA GLU A 55 4.97 -20.59 18.28
C GLU A 55 4.35 -21.78 17.53
N VAL A 56 4.35 -21.74 16.20
CA VAL A 56 3.62 -22.70 15.35
C VAL A 56 4.51 -23.88 14.91
N GLY A 57 5.82 -23.69 14.84
CA GLY A 57 6.80 -24.69 14.41
C GLY A 57 7.34 -24.45 13.00
N LEU A 58 8.58 -24.90 12.76
CA LEU A 58 9.38 -24.59 11.57
C LEU A 58 8.94 -25.36 10.30
N ASP A 59 8.13 -26.41 10.43
CA ASP A 59 7.94 -27.41 9.36
C ASP A 59 6.74 -27.13 8.45
N LEU A 60 5.78 -26.32 8.88
CA LEU A 60 4.53 -26.05 8.15
C LEU A 60 4.34 -24.56 7.79
N LEU A 61 5.22 -23.67 8.26
CA LEU A 61 5.10 -22.24 8.03
C LEU A 61 6.42 -21.69 7.45
N HIS A 62 6.34 -21.21 6.22
CA HIS A 62 7.45 -20.64 5.46
C HIS A 62 7.20 -19.16 5.22
N PHE A 63 8.25 -18.36 5.34
CA PHE A 63 8.20 -16.93 5.03
C PHE A 63 9.14 -16.63 3.88
N ALA A 64 8.64 -15.88 2.91
CA ALA A 64 9.39 -15.42 1.76
C ALA A 64 9.26 -13.91 1.59
N LEU A 65 10.29 -13.30 1.02
CA LEU A 65 10.29 -11.93 0.52
C LEU A 65 10.35 -12.01 -0.99
N ALA A 66 9.44 -11.36 -1.70
CA ALA A 66 9.43 -11.37 -3.16
C ALA A 66 9.50 -9.94 -3.70
N GLU A 67 10.50 -9.68 -4.52
CA GLU A 67 10.61 -8.41 -5.24
C GLU A 67 9.72 -8.45 -6.47
N ALA A 68 8.65 -7.64 -6.49
CA ALA A 68 7.67 -7.64 -7.58
C ALA A 68 8.30 -7.32 -8.94
N ASP A 69 9.35 -6.49 -8.95
CA ASP A 69 10.06 -6.05 -10.15
C ASP A 69 10.86 -7.18 -10.83
N CYS A 70 11.17 -8.26 -10.09
CA CYS A 70 11.94 -9.40 -10.58
C CYS A 70 11.07 -10.58 -11.04
N LEU A 71 9.76 -10.53 -10.78
CA LEU A 71 8.86 -11.67 -10.99
C LEU A 71 7.66 -11.27 -11.86
N ASP A 72 7.52 -11.92 -13.02
CA ASP A 72 6.42 -11.65 -13.96
C ASP A 72 5.06 -12.00 -13.36
N VAL A 73 4.99 -13.05 -12.54
CA VAL A 73 3.77 -13.44 -11.82
C VAL A 73 3.27 -12.38 -10.84
N LEU A 74 4.13 -11.41 -10.48
CA LEU A 74 3.80 -10.30 -9.58
C LEU A 74 3.64 -8.96 -10.30
N GLU A 75 3.62 -8.93 -11.63
CA GLU A 75 3.52 -7.70 -12.43
C GLU A 75 2.35 -6.81 -11.99
N LYS A 76 1.20 -7.40 -11.69
CA LYS A 76 -0.02 -6.70 -11.25
C LYS A 76 0.08 -6.09 -9.84
N TYR A 77 1.09 -6.47 -9.07
CA TYR A 77 1.37 -5.93 -7.74
C TYR A 77 2.43 -4.82 -7.78
N ARG A 78 2.96 -4.46 -8.97
CA ARG A 78 3.95 -3.39 -9.14
C ARG A 78 3.34 -2.01 -8.95
N GLY A 79 4.19 -1.04 -8.58
CA GLY A 79 3.81 0.38 -8.47
C GLY A 79 2.96 0.74 -7.24
N ARG A 80 2.61 -0.23 -6.38
CA ARG A 80 1.87 0.02 -5.15
C ARG A 80 2.83 0.24 -3.98
N CYS A 81 2.55 1.27 -3.17
CA CYS A 81 3.33 1.61 -1.97
C CYS A 81 2.83 0.88 -0.70
N GLU A 82 1.86 -0.01 -0.83
CA GLU A 82 1.26 -0.75 0.29
C GLU A 82 1.89 -2.16 0.42
N PRO A 83 2.35 -2.56 1.61
CA PRO A 83 2.87 -3.91 1.81
C PRO A 83 1.77 -4.94 1.58
N THR A 84 2.05 -5.93 0.73
CA THR A 84 1.06 -6.95 0.34
C THR A 84 1.59 -8.34 0.70
N PHE A 85 0.81 -9.06 1.51
CA PHE A 85 1.12 -10.41 1.97
C PHE A 85 0.26 -11.43 1.24
N LEU A 86 0.89 -12.29 0.46
CA LEU A 86 0.23 -13.38 -0.27
C LEU A 86 0.40 -14.69 0.49
N PHE A 87 -0.68 -15.45 0.61
CA PHE A 87 -0.70 -16.72 1.32
C PHE A 87 -0.90 -17.85 0.34
N TYR A 88 0.09 -18.74 0.24
CA TYR A 88 0.05 -19.90 -0.63
C TYR A 88 0.03 -21.20 0.17
N ALA A 89 -0.84 -22.12 -0.20
CA ALA A 89 -0.88 -23.47 0.35
C ALA A 89 -0.97 -24.49 -0.79
N GLY A 90 -0.02 -25.43 -0.85
CA GLY A 90 0.08 -26.40 -1.94
C GLY A 90 0.13 -25.77 -3.34
N GLY A 91 0.84 -24.65 -3.48
CA GLY A 91 0.98 -23.91 -4.73
C GLY A 91 -0.23 -23.05 -5.15
N GLN A 92 -1.29 -22.97 -4.33
CA GLN A 92 -2.48 -22.18 -4.63
C GLN A 92 -2.61 -20.98 -3.69
N LEU A 93 -3.08 -19.85 -4.21
CA LEU A 93 -3.35 -18.64 -3.41
C LEU A 93 -4.61 -18.86 -2.57
N VAL A 94 -4.48 -18.76 -1.25
CA VAL A 94 -5.56 -19.02 -0.28
C VAL A 94 -5.99 -17.80 0.52
N ALA A 95 -5.16 -16.75 0.55
CA ALA A 95 -5.50 -15.45 1.16
C ALA A 95 -4.57 -14.35 0.66
N VAL A 96 -5.06 -13.10 0.76
CA VAL A 96 -4.29 -11.87 0.53
C VAL A 96 -4.56 -10.94 1.69
N VAL A 97 -3.52 -10.32 2.23
CA VAL A 97 -3.62 -9.27 3.25
C VAL A 97 -2.84 -8.06 2.74
N ARG A 98 -3.51 -6.92 2.65
CA ARG A 98 -2.90 -5.64 2.26
C ARG A 98 -2.72 -4.75 3.48
N GLY A 99 -1.61 -4.01 3.53
CA GLY A 99 -1.29 -3.08 4.59
C GLY A 99 -0.61 -3.74 5.80
N ALA A 100 0.04 -2.91 6.61
CA ALA A 100 0.79 -3.35 7.79
C ALA A 100 -0.13 -3.62 9.01
N ASN A 101 -1.17 -4.44 8.84
CA ASN A 101 -2.11 -4.81 9.90
C ASN A 101 -1.68 -6.09 10.63
N ALA A 102 -0.88 -5.94 11.70
CA ALA A 102 -0.33 -7.07 12.45
C ALA A 102 -1.41 -8.00 13.07
N PRO A 103 -2.49 -7.52 13.70
CA PRO A 103 -3.56 -8.39 14.21
C PRO A 103 -4.26 -9.21 13.12
N LEU A 104 -4.58 -8.58 11.98
CA LEU A 104 -5.21 -9.27 10.85
C LEU A 104 -4.26 -10.31 10.27
N LEU A 105 -3.01 -9.94 10.05
CA LEU A 105 -1.98 -10.83 9.51
C LEU A 105 -1.78 -12.06 10.41
N GLN A 106 -1.69 -11.85 11.73
CA GLN A 106 -1.58 -12.95 12.69
C GLN A 106 -2.80 -13.88 12.66
N LYS A 107 -4.01 -13.33 12.64
CA LYS A 107 -5.25 -14.10 12.57
C LYS A 107 -5.30 -14.93 11.28
N THR A 108 -5.02 -14.32 10.13
CA THR A 108 -5.03 -15.00 8.82
C THR A 108 -4.00 -16.13 8.77
N ILE A 109 -2.80 -15.94 9.33
CA ILE A 109 -1.79 -17.02 9.42
C ILE A 109 -2.35 -18.21 10.20
N LEU A 110 -2.97 -17.98 11.36
CA LEU A 110 -3.52 -19.06 12.20
C LEU A 110 -4.67 -19.79 11.49
N ASP A 111 -5.62 -19.04 10.92
CA ASP A 111 -6.79 -19.59 10.25
C ASP A 111 -6.38 -20.46 9.04
N GLN A 112 -5.46 -19.96 8.21
CA GLN A 112 -4.98 -20.69 7.02
C GLN A 112 -4.11 -21.89 7.38
N LEU A 113 -3.35 -21.82 8.47
CA LEU A 113 -2.55 -22.94 8.93
C LEU A 113 -3.41 -24.06 9.55
N GLU A 114 -4.50 -23.72 10.23
CA GLU A 114 -5.50 -24.70 10.66
C GLU A 114 -6.21 -25.33 9.46
N ALA A 115 -6.55 -24.54 8.44
CA ALA A 115 -7.14 -25.03 7.20
C ALA A 115 -6.20 -26.00 6.47
N GLU A 116 -4.92 -25.66 6.29
CA GLU A 116 -3.93 -26.54 5.63
C GLU A 116 -3.68 -27.81 6.46
N ARG A 117 -3.71 -27.75 7.80
CA ARG A 117 -3.64 -28.96 8.64
C ARG A 117 -4.82 -29.90 8.40
N LYS A 118 -6.04 -29.36 8.25
CA LYS A 118 -7.24 -30.15 7.92
C LYS A 118 -7.16 -30.72 6.51
N VAL A 119 -6.69 -29.96 5.53
CA VAL A 119 -6.47 -30.45 4.15
C VAL A 119 -5.45 -31.60 4.13
N LEU A 120 -4.33 -31.46 4.83
CA LEU A 120 -3.29 -32.50 4.91
C LEU A 120 -3.75 -33.76 5.68
N ALA A 121 -4.68 -33.63 6.63
CA ALA A 121 -5.18 -34.75 7.44
C ALA A 121 -6.41 -35.45 6.83
N GLU A 122 -7.31 -34.69 6.21
CA GLU A 122 -8.64 -35.14 5.76
C GLU A 122 -8.79 -35.17 4.23
N GLY A 123 -7.82 -34.65 3.46
CA GLY A 123 -7.88 -34.61 2.00
C GLY A 123 -8.94 -33.66 1.44
N ARG A 124 -9.35 -32.64 2.20
CA ARG A 124 -10.30 -31.60 1.76
C ARG A 124 -9.73 -30.76 0.62
N GLU A 125 -10.63 -30.20 -0.20
CA GLU A 125 -10.27 -29.21 -1.23
C GLU A 125 -9.82 -27.89 -0.60
N ARG A 126 -8.85 -27.23 -1.23
CA ARG A 126 -8.34 -25.92 -0.81
C ARG A 126 -9.28 -24.83 -1.30
N ASN A 127 -9.55 -23.83 -0.46
CA ASN A 127 -10.28 -22.64 -0.84
C ASN A 127 -9.33 -21.70 -1.62
N VAL A 128 -9.35 -21.80 -2.94
CA VAL A 128 -8.56 -20.93 -3.82
C VAL A 128 -9.27 -19.59 -3.95
N ILE A 129 -8.54 -18.50 -3.77
CA ILE A 129 -9.03 -17.14 -3.97
C ILE A 129 -8.43 -16.59 -5.25
N GLU A 130 -9.27 -15.97 -6.08
CA GLU A 130 -8.82 -15.05 -7.14
C GLU A 130 -8.79 -13.64 -6.55
N ASP A 131 -7.62 -13.00 -6.56
CA ASP A 131 -7.48 -11.63 -6.05
C ASP A 131 -8.06 -10.63 -7.05
N GLU A 132 -8.88 -9.68 -6.58
CA GLU A 132 -9.54 -8.68 -7.43
C GLU A 132 -8.56 -7.76 -8.16
N ALA A 133 -7.29 -7.63 -7.75
CA ALA A 133 -6.28 -6.93 -8.54
C ALA A 133 -5.86 -7.73 -9.81
N LEU A 134 -6.33 -8.97 -9.98
CA LEU A 134 -6.19 -9.74 -11.21
C LEU A 134 -7.28 -9.41 -12.25
N SER A 135 -8.44 -8.91 -11.82
CA SER A 135 -9.55 -8.42 -12.66
C SER A 135 -9.47 -6.90 -12.77
N GLY A 136 -8.73 -6.43 -13.77
CA GLY A 136 -8.32 -5.03 -13.88
C GLY A 136 -9.45 -4.01 -13.78
N GLU A 137 -9.32 -3.14 -12.79
CA GLU A 137 -9.81 -1.77 -12.82
C GLU A 137 -8.70 -0.90 -12.21
N ASP A 138 -7.89 -0.33 -13.11
CA ASP A 138 -6.86 0.64 -12.74
C ASP A 138 -7.52 1.93 -12.25
N GLU A 139 -7.24 2.26 -10.99
CA GLU A 139 -7.64 3.50 -10.36
C GLU A 139 -6.79 4.67 -10.89
N CYS A 140 -7.43 5.46 -11.74
CA CYS A 140 -7.19 6.85 -12.14
C CYS A 140 -5.77 7.44 -11.97
N PHE A 141 -5.02 7.48 -13.08
CA PHE A 141 -4.19 8.63 -13.43
C PHE A 141 -4.75 9.27 -14.70
N PRO A 142 -5.31 10.49 -14.67
CA PRO A 142 -5.69 11.17 -15.90
C PRO A 142 -4.44 11.53 -16.69
N HIS A 143 -4.34 10.91 -17.85
CA HIS A 143 -3.56 11.36 -18.99
C HIS A 143 -4.21 12.65 -19.50
N GLU A 144 -3.54 13.81 -19.40
CA GLU A 144 -3.76 14.90 -20.33
C GLU A 144 -2.42 15.46 -20.79
N LYS A 145 -2.22 15.37 -22.12
CA LYS A 145 -1.25 16.15 -22.86
C LYS A 145 -1.85 17.54 -23.00
N ASP A 146 -1.12 18.58 -22.62
CA ASP A 146 -1.42 19.93 -23.09
C ASP A 146 -0.11 20.60 -23.51
N ASP A 147 0.08 20.64 -24.83
CA ASP A 147 1.06 21.49 -25.49
C ASP A 147 0.46 22.91 -25.49
N GLY A 148 0.90 23.74 -24.56
CA GLY A 148 0.48 25.15 -24.46
C GLY A 148 1.64 26.03 -24.08
N GLU A 149 2.24 26.67 -25.09
CA GLU A 149 3.17 27.78 -24.94
C GLU A 149 2.46 28.95 -24.24
N ASP A 150 3.02 29.47 -23.14
CA ASP A 150 3.14 30.92 -23.01
C ASP A 150 4.18 31.33 -21.97
N GLU A 151 4.93 32.36 -22.36
CA GLU A 151 5.99 33.02 -21.62
C GLU A 151 5.42 33.82 -20.44
N ASP A 152 6.05 33.73 -19.26
CA ASP A 152 6.18 34.91 -18.41
C ASP A 152 7.39 34.85 -17.48
N MET A 153 8.09 35.98 -17.46
CA MET A 153 9.43 36.19 -16.92
C MET A 153 9.39 36.70 -15.48
N VAL A 154 9.84 35.93 -14.48
CA VAL A 154 10.44 36.43 -13.22
C VAL A 154 11.52 35.47 -12.70
N SER A 155 12.70 36.03 -12.41
CA SER A 155 13.92 35.33 -12.01
C SER A 155 13.90 34.76 -10.60
N SER A 156 14.13 33.45 -10.49
CA SER A 156 14.87 32.82 -9.41
C SER A 156 15.72 31.72 -10.05
N GLU A 157 16.96 31.52 -9.61
CA GLU A 157 17.92 30.56 -10.17
C GLU A 157 17.39 29.11 -10.07
N LYS A 158 16.50 28.71 -10.97
CA LYS A 158 16.10 27.31 -11.12
C LYS A 158 17.21 26.60 -11.90
N THR A 159 18.05 25.84 -11.21
CA THR A 159 18.97 24.90 -11.85
C THR A 159 18.16 23.80 -12.52
N CYS A 160 17.99 23.86 -13.83
CA CYS A 160 17.41 22.76 -14.60
C CYS A 160 18.51 21.78 -15.01
N THR A 161 18.21 20.49 -14.95
CA THR A 161 19.07 19.42 -15.48
C THR A 161 18.29 18.62 -16.50
N LEU A 162 19.00 18.02 -17.46
CA LEU A 162 18.42 17.22 -18.55
C LEU A 162 18.50 15.74 -18.17
N ALA A 163 17.35 15.06 -18.15
CA ALA A 163 17.28 13.62 -18.03
C ALA A 163 16.95 13.00 -19.41
N ILE A 164 17.68 11.96 -19.79
CA ILE A 164 17.40 11.18 -21.01
C ILE A 164 17.03 9.76 -20.58
N ILE A 165 15.78 9.37 -20.82
CA ILE A 165 15.35 7.99 -20.70
C ILE A 165 15.86 7.27 -21.93
N LYS A 166 16.77 6.31 -21.72
CA LYS A 166 17.45 5.62 -22.81
C LYS A 166 16.47 4.79 -23.65
N PRO A 167 16.76 4.57 -24.95
CA PRO A 167 15.84 3.90 -25.87
C PRO A 167 15.44 2.49 -25.44
N ASP A 168 16.34 1.76 -24.78
CA ASP A 168 16.08 0.45 -24.20
C ASP A 168 15.04 0.53 -23.09
N ALA A 169 15.16 1.47 -22.15
CA ALA A 169 14.17 1.66 -21.08
C ALA A 169 12.79 2.08 -21.64
N VAL A 170 12.77 2.93 -22.68
CA VAL A 170 11.53 3.30 -23.38
C VAL A 170 10.92 2.07 -24.08
N ALA A 171 11.73 1.27 -24.78
CA ALA A 171 11.26 0.09 -25.49
C ALA A 171 10.69 -1.00 -24.56
N HIS A 172 11.15 -1.05 -23.31
CA HIS A 172 10.63 -1.95 -22.28
C HIS A 172 9.49 -1.33 -21.45
N GLY A 173 8.92 -0.20 -21.87
CA GLY A 173 7.80 0.45 -21.18
C GLY A 173 8.13 1.03 -19.81
N LYS A 174 9.42 1.14 -19.44
CA LYS A 174 9.86 1.60 -18.10
C LYS A 174 9.82 3.12 -17.93
N THR A 175 9.34 3.85 -18.93
CA THR A 175 9.31 5.32 -18.91
C THR A 175 8.49 5.83 -17.72
N GLU A 176 7.29 5.29 -17.51
CA GLU A 176 6.42 5.72 -16.41
C GLU A 176 7.00 5.35 -15.05
N GLU A 177 7.59 4.16 -14.92
CA GLU A 177 8.24 3.70 -13.69
C GLU A 177 9.43 4.60 -13.30
N ILE A 178 10.27 4.98 -14.28
CA ILE A 178 11.42 5.87 -14.06
C ILE A 178 10.95 7.26 -13.61
N ILE A 179 9.88 7.77 -14.23
CA ILE A 179 9.28 9.07 -13.88
C ILE A 179 8.62 9.01 -12.50
N MET A 180 7.85 7.96 -12.21
CA MET A 180 7.19 7.77 -10.91
C MET A 180 8.19 7.62 -9.78
N LYS A 181 9.29 6.88 -10.00
CA LYS A 181 10.35 6.72 -9.00
C LYS A 181 10.96 8.06 -8.63
N GLU A 182 11.27 8.89 -9.62
CA GLU A 182 11.82 10.23 -9.39
C GLU A 182 10.79 11.15 -8.69
N ALA A 183 9.51 11.08 -9.07
CA ALA A 183 8.43 11.83 -8.43
C ALA A 183 8.24 11.41 -6.95
N PHE A 184 8.30 10.12 -6.66
CA PHE A 184 8.19 9.59 -5.30
C PHE A 184 9.38 10.03 -4.42
N GLU A 185 10.62 9.90 -4.91
CA GLU A 185 11.80 10.35 -4.18
C GLU A 185 11.75 11.85 -3.87
N LYS A 186 11.31 12.66 -4.86
CA LYS A 186 11.07 14.09 -4.66
C LYS A 186 10.00 14.36 -3.60
N LEU A 187 8.89 13.64 -3.62
CA LEU A 187 7.81 13.76 -2.63
C LEU A 187 8.29 13.41 -1.22
N VAL A 188 9.01 12.28 -1.05
CA VAL A 188 9.57 11.87 0.25
C VAL A 188 10.53 12.92 0.78
N HIS A 189 11.43 13.41 -0.07
CA HIS A 189 12.35 14.48 0.29
C HIS A 189 11.61 15.74 0.74
N HIS A 190 10.54 16.13 0.03
CA HIS A 190 9.71 17.26 0.38
C HIS A 190 9.02 17.09 1.75
N MET A 191 8.35 15.95 1.98
CA MET A 191 7.68 15.63 3.25
C MET A 191 8.64 15.60 4.45
N CYS A 192 9.90 15.22 4.22
CA CYS A 192 10.95 15.20 5.25
C CYS A 192 11.71 16.52 5.41
N SER A 193 11.48 17.51 4.54
CA SER A 193 12.25 18.76 4.51
C SER A 193 11.88 19.74 5.64
N GLY A 194 10.77 19.49 6.32
CA GLY A 194 10.28 20.34 7.41
C GLY A 194 9.19 19.67 8.24
N PRO A 195 8.69 20.36 9.29
CA PRO A 195 7.59 19.86 10.11
C PRO A 195 6.30 19.78 9.30
N SER A 196 5.58 18.68 9.47
CA SER A 196 4.22 18.48 8.93
C SER A 196 3.21 18.38 10.06
N HIS A 197 2.02 18.96 9.87
CA HIS A 197 0.91 18.82 10.80
C HIS A 197 -0.08 17.77 10.30
N LEU A 198 -0.42 16.81 11.17
CA LEU A 198 -1.45 15.82 10.90
C LEU A 198 -2.67 16.14 11.76
N LEU A 199 -3.83 16.24 11.13
CA LEU A 199 -5.09 16.59 11.77
C LEU A 199 -6.14 15.52 11.47
N ILE A 200 -6.97 15.19 12.46
CA ILE A 200 -8.15 14.35 12.28
C ILE A 200 -9.33 15.29 12.09
N LEU A 201 -9.95 15.24 10.91
CA LEU A 201 -11.10 16.07 10.59
C LEU A 201 -12.38 15.29 10.86
N THR A 202 -13.31 15.91 11.58
CA THR A 202 -14.66 15.39 11.78
C THR A 202 -15.65 16.48 11.40
N ARG A 203 -16.85 16.07 10.98
CA ARG A 203 -17.95 16.98 10.68
C ARG A 203 -19.12 16.63 11.59
N THR A 204 -19.78 17.65 12.14
CA THR A 204 -20.83 17.52 13.15
C THR A 204 -22.23 17.79 12.60
N GLU A 205 -22.36 18.09 11.30
CA GLU A 205 -23.63 18.42 10.66
C GLU A 205 -24.08 17.30 9.71
N ASP A 206 -25.36 16.96 9.77
CA ASP A 206 -25.99 15.77 9.17
C ASP A 206 -26.17 15.80 7.63
N THR A 207 -25.57 16.77 6.93
CA THR A 207 -25.96 17.09 5.55
C THR A 207 -24.94 16.70 4.47
N GLU A 208 -23.64 16.62 4.78
CA GLU A 208 -22.63 16.17 3.80
C GLU A 208 -21.55 15.30 4.45
N ASP A 209 -21.13 14.28 3.70
CA ASP A 209 -20.01 13.41 4.03
C ASP A 209 -18.71 14.21 4.23
N VAL A 210 -17.96 13.89 5.28
CA VAL A 210 -16.71 14.57 5.64
C VAL A 210 -15.68 14.47 4.52
N PHE A 211 -15.65 13.36 3.77
CA PHE A 211 -14.74 13.19 2.63
C PHE A 211 -15.11 14.11 1.48
N ALA A 212 -16.40 14.21 1.15
CA ALA A 212 -16.88 15.11 0.11
C ALA A 212 -16.59 16.58 0.46
N ALA A 213 -16.87 16.99 1.70
CA ALA A 213 -16.61 18.34 2.18
C ALA A 213 -15.12 18.71 2.11
N TRP A 214 -14.24 17.82 2.60
CA TRP A 214 -12.80 18.04 2.57
C TRP A 214 -12.26 18.05 1.14
N ARG A 215 -12.74 17.16 0.26
CA ARG A 215 -12.32 17.11 -1.15
C ARG A 215 -12.67 18.40 -1.90
N THR A 216 -13.87 18.93 -1.66
CA THR A 216 -14.28 20.22 -2.23
C THR A 216 -13.39 21.36 -1.74
N LEU A 217 -13.00 21.35 -0.46
CA LEU A 217 -12.10 22.38 0.09
C LEU A 217 -10.65 22.25 -0.44
N MET A 218 -10.15 21.03 -0.61
CA MET A 218 -8.81 20.78 -1.14
C MET A 218 -8.66 21.17 -2.62
N GLY A 219 -9.67 20.85 -3.43
CA GLY A 219 -9.63 20.98 -4.89
C GLY A 219 -8.82 19.90 -5.62
N PRO A 220 -8.65 20.04 -6.94
CA PRO A 220 -7.89 19.11 -7.78
C PRO A 220 -6.48 18.84 -7.26
N CYS A 221 -5.97 17.62 -7.48
CA CYS A 221 -4.65 17.21 -6.96
C CYS A 221 -3.51 18.07 -7.51
N ASP A 222 -3.57 18.39 -8.81
CA ASP A 222 -2.61 19.27 -9.47
C ASP A 222 -2.90 20.74 -9.14
N PRO A 223 -1.94 21.48 -8.52
CA PRO A 223 -2.12 22.88 -8.19
C PRO A 223 -2.45 23.79 -9.38
N ASN A 224 -1.92 23.51 -10.59
CA ASN A 224 -2.20 24.29 -11.79
C ASN A 224 -3.64 24.07 -12.26
N VAL A 225 -4.12 22.82 -12.25
CA VAL A 225 -5.53 22.49 -12.55
C VAL A 225 -6.43 23.15 -11.51
N ALA A 226 -6.07 23.06 -10.23
CA ALA A 226 -6.80 23.71 -9.15
C ALA A 226 -6.90 25.23 -9.35
N ARG A 227 -5.82 25.92 -9.74
CA ARG A 227 -5.85 27.37 -10.01
C ARG A 227 -6.77 27.75 -11.17
N ARG A 228 -6.91 26.89 -12.18
CA ARG A 228 -7.82 27.14 -13.32
C ARG A 228 -9.28 26.85 -12.97
N GLU A 229 -9.54 25.72 -12.32
CA GLU A 229 -10.89 25.18 -12.16
C GLU A 229 -11.53 25.56 -10.82
N GLN A 230 -10.73 25.62 -9.75
CA GLN A 230 -11.19 25.90 -8.39
C GLN A 230 -10.20 26.83 -7.66
N PRO A 231 -10.12 28.12 -8.06
CA PRO A 231 -9.08 29.05 -7.60
C PRO A 231 -9.07 29.28 -6.08
N ASP A 232 -10.24 29.13 -5.44
CA ASP A 232 -10.41 29.31 -4.00
C ASP A 232 -10.03 28.05 -3.19
N SER A 233 -9.66 26.94 -3.84
CA SER A 233 -9.28 25.70 -3.15
C SER A 233 -7.91 25.80 -2.47
N LEU A 234 -7.68 24.98 -1.43
CA LEU A 234 -6.41 24.98 -0.70
C LEU A 234 -5.22 24.64 -1.61
N ARG A 235 -5.38 23.70 -2.55
CA ARG A 235 -4.30 23.32 -3.48
C ARG A 235 -4.03 24.41 -4.52
N ALA A 236 -5.02 25.19 -4.91
CA ALA A 236 -4.81 26.35 -5.77
C ALA A 236 -4.04 27.47 -5.06
N GLN A 237 -4.43 27.78 -3.82
CA GLN A 237 -3.86 28.89 -3.05
C GLN A 237 -2.45 28.59 -2.52
N TYR A 238 -2.20 27.35 -2.09
CA TYR A 238 -0.98 27.00 -1.34
C TYR A 238 -0.12 25.92 -2.02
N GLY A 239 -0.64 25.19 -3.00
CA GLY A 239 0.14 24.20 -3.75
C GLY A 239 1.15 24.87 -4.67
N THR A 240 2.32 24.27 -4.86
CA THR A 240 3.38 24.82 -5.71
C THR A 240 3.30 24.24 -7.12
N GLU A 241 3.62 22.95 -7.27
CA GLU A 241 3.65 22.17 -8.51
C GLU A 241 3.52 20.68 -8.17
N MET A 242 3.18 19.81 -9.13
CA MET A 242 3.18 18.37 -8.87
C MET A 242 4.61 17.83 -8.66
N PRO A 243 4.86 16.94 -7.66
CA PRO A 243 3.88 16.29 -6.76
C PRO A 243 3.63 17.04 -5.43
N PHE A 244 4.09 18.29 -5.31
CA PHE A 244 4.04 19.14 -4.11
C PHE A 244 2.73 19.95 -4.01
N ASN A 245 1.63 19.26 -3.79
CA ASN A 245 0.41 19.91 -3.34
C ASN A 245 0.50 20.32 -1.85
N ALA A 246 -0.39 21.19 -1.39
CA ALA A 246 -0.34 21.71 -0.02
C ALA A 246 -0.98 20.79 1.03
N VAL A 247 -1.94 19.96 0.61
CA VAL A 247 -2.80 19.18 1.52
C VAL A 247 -3.15 17.82 0.93
N HIS A 248 -3.11 16.82 1.81
CA HIS A 248 -3.55 15.44 1.57
C HIS A 248 -4.90 15.17 2.25
N GLY A 249 -5.64 14.20 1.74
CA GLY A 249 -6.86 13.73 2.36
C GLY A 249 -7.21 12.35 1.86
N SER A 250 -7.67 11.50 2.77
CA SER A 250 -8.09 10.13 2.46
C SER A 250 -9.23 10.15 1.45
N ARG A 251 -9.26 9.15 0.57
CA ARG A 251 -10.28 9.07 -0.49
C ARG A 251 -11.66 8.76 0.08
N ASP A 252 -11.72 7.84 1.02
CA ASP A 252 -12.95 7.28 1.59
C ASP A 252 -12.70 6.76 3.02
N GLY A 253 -13.72 6.15 3.62
CA GLY A 253 -13.67 5.63 4.98
C GLY A 253 -12.72 4.45 5.19
N GLU A 254 -12.51 3.60 4.18
CA GLU A 254 -11.59 2.47 4.28
C GLU A 254 -10.15 2.97 4.26
N ASP A 255 -9.86 3.89 3.33
CA ASP A 255 -8.57 4.56 3.21
C ASP A 255 -8.22 5.35 4.48
N ALA A 256 -9.19 6.12 4.99
CA ALA A 256 -9.03 6.82 6.26
C ALA A 256 -8.77 5.85 7.42
N GLY A 257 -9.43 4.70 7.45
CA GLY A 257 -9.19 3.67 8.47
C GLY A 257 -7.75 3.15 8.45
N ARG A 258 -7.20 2.87 7.26
CA ARG A 258 -5.80 2.45 7.08
C ARG A 258 -4.83 3.55 7.49
N GLU A 259 -5.04 4.78 7.01
CA GLU A 259 -4.18 5.93 7.33
C GLU A 259 -4.21 6.27 8.82
N LEU A 260 -5.38 6.28 9.46
CA LEU A 260 -5.51 6.54 10.89
C LEU A 260 -4.83 5.46 11.73
N ALA A 261 -4.95 4.18 11.36
CA ALA A 261 -4.25 3.09 12.06
C ALA A 261 -2.72 3.23 11.98
N LEU A 262 -2.21 3.76 10.86
CA LEU A 262 -0.78 3.98 10.64
C LEU A 262 -0.26 5.22 11.37
N LEU A 263 -0.96 6.34 11.24
CA LEU A 263 -0.51 7.66 11.70
C LEU A 263 -0.92 7.95 13.15
N PHE A 264 -2.02 7.37 13.61
CA PHE A 264 -2.59 7.55 14.95
C PHE A 264 -2.99 6.20 15.58
N PRO A 265 -2.06 5.27 15.83
CA PRO A 265 -2.36 3.90 16.28
C PRO A 265 -3.11 3.81 17.63
N SER A 266 -3.06 4.87 18.44
CA SER A 266 -3.78 4.96 19.72
C SER A 266 -5.17 5.58 19.61
N PHE A 267 -5.55 6.11 18.44
CA PHE A 267 -6.83 6.76 18.23
C PHE A 267 -7.94 5.72 18.04
N LYS A 268 -9.06 5.92 18.73
CA LYS A 268 -10.26 5.08 18.63
C LYS A 268 -11.48 5.97 18.53
N PHE A 269 -12.34 5.72 17.55
CA PHE A 269 -13.67 6.31 17.55
C PHE A 269 -14.48 5.73 18.73
N SER A 270 -15.23 6.58 19.43
CA SER A 270 -16.17 6.11 20.45
C SER A 270 -17.46 5.70 19.75
N ASP A 271 -17.76 4.40 19.70
CA ASP A 271 -19.02 3.85 19.17
C ASP A 271 -20.23 4.14 20.09
N LYS A 272 -20.37 5.36 20.59
CA LYS A 272 -21.56 5.78 21.33
C LYS A 272 -22.47 6.58 20.41
N VAL A 273 -23.35 5.89 19.71
CA VAL A 273 -24.61 6.48 19.28
C VAL A 273 -25.34 6.90 20.57
N PRO A 274 -25.69 8.18 20.79
CA PRO A 274 -26.56 8.54 21.89
C PRO A 274 -27.93 7.93 21.57
N GLU A 275 -28.31 6.86 22.28
CA GLU A 275 -29.71 6.45 22.36
C GLU A 275 -30.47 7.65 22.95
N ALA A 276 -31.28 8.30 22.12
CA ALA A 276 -32.24 9.27 22.58
C ALA A 276 -33.22 8.55 23.51
N SER A 277 -33.11 8.80 24.81
CA SER A 277 -34.12 8.42 25.79
C SER A 277 -35.39 9.23 25.50
N LEU A 278 -36.33 8.61 24.78
CA LEU A 278 -37.72 9.04 24.71
C LEU A 278 -38.38 8.70 26.06
N ASP A 279 -38.21 9.57 27.04
CA ASP A 279 -39.07 9.56 28.22
C ASP A 279 -40.37 10.29 27.86
N HIS A 280 -41.35 9.50 27.44
CA HIS A 280 -42.76 9.86 27.57
C HIS A 280 -43.15 9.70 29.04
N GLU A 281 -43.24 10.79 29.78
CA GLU A 281 -44.06 10.85 30.99
C GLU A 281 -45.33 11.65 30.68
N GLU A 282 -46.44 10.92 30.54
CA GLU A 282 -47.78 11.44 30.75
C GLU A 282 -47.97 11.74 32.25
N GLU A 283 -48.25 13.00 32.59
CA GLU A 283 -49.27 13.36 33.59
C GLU A 283 -49.77 14.80 33.36
#